data_AF-A0A949DJA3-F1
#
_entry.id   AF-A0A949DJA3-F1
#
_cell.length_a   1.000
_cell.length_b   1.000
_cell.length_c   1.000
_cell.angle_alpha   90.00
_cell.angle_beta   90.00
_cell.angle_gamma   90.00
#
_symmetry.space_group_name_H-M   'P 1'
#
loop_
_entity.id
_entity.type
_entity.pdbx_description
1 polymer ?
#
loop_
_entity_poly.entity_id
_entity_poly.type
_entity_poly.pdbx_seq_one_letter_code
_entity_poly.pdbx_strand_id
1 'polypeptide(L)'
;MGVKKFIKSVKKFLNLENFEAEGKKKSVKGLLQQLNKRKQTLKKQLELELEKKVKKELKEDLEIVSLEIKKGKAILYKLYAKKRKEK
;
A
#
# COMPACT_ATOMS: atom_id res chain seq x y z
N MET A 1 4.31 -22.74 34.43
CA MET A 1 3.59 -22.36 33.19
C MET A 1 4.57 -22.43 32.03
N GLY A 2 4.30 -23.22 30.99
CA GLY A 2 5.23 -23.35 29.86
C GLY A 2 5.38 -22.03 29.09
N VAL A 3 6.59 -21.75 28.60
CA VAL A 3 6.94 -20.53 27.83
C VAL A 3 5.94 -20.26 26.69
N LYS A 4 5.44 -21.31 26.03
CA LYS A 4 4.40 -21.19 24.99
C LYS A 4 3.08 -20.58 25.50
N LYS A 5 2.63 -20.93 26.71
CA LYS A 5 1.41 -20.36 27.34
C LYS A 5 1.63 -18.91 27.75
N PHE A 6 2.83 -18.58 28.24
CA PHE A 6 3.22 -17.20 28.57
C PHE A 6 3.21 -16.31 27.32
N ILE A 7 3.87 -16.72 26.24
CA ILE A 7 3.88 -15.98 24.96
C ILE A 7 2.45 -15.78 24.42
N LYS A 8 1.58 -16.81 24.50
CA LYS A 8 0.19 -16.71 24.06
C LYS A 8 -0.62 -15.72 24.93
N SER A 9 -0.40 -15.73 26.24
CA SER A 9 -1.02 -14.79 27.18
C SER A 9 -0.59 -13.35 26.91
N VAL A 10 0.70 -13.11 26.67
CA VAL A 10 1.24 -11.78 26.36
C VAL A 10 0.71 -11.27 25.02
N LYS A 11 0.68 -12.12 23.99
CA LYS A 11 0.09 -11.75 22.69
C LYS A 11 -1.39 -11.37 22.80
N LYS A 12 -2.16 -12.10 23.61
CA LYS A 12 -3.57 -11.81 23.86
C LYS A 12 -3.77 -10.55 24.69
N PHE A 13 -3.00 -10.39 25.76
CA PHE A 13 -3.04 -9.22 26.65
C PHE A 13 -2.67 -7.92 25.92
N LEU A 14 -1.64 -7.96 25.07
CA LEU A 14 -1.21 -6.84 24.25
C LEU A 14 -2.02 -6.72 22.94
N ASN A 15 -3.03 -7.56 22.73
CA ASN A 15 -3.88 -7.59 21.54
C ASN A 15 -3.09 -7.68 20.21
N LEU A 16 -1.95 -8.38 20.24
CA LEU A 16 -1.03 -8.51 19.11
C LEU A 16 -1.44 -9.61 18.11
N GLU A 17 -2.59 -10.25 18.31
CA GLU A 17 -3.09 -11.36 17.47
C GLU A 17 -3.23 -10.94 15.99
N ASN A 18 -3.52 -9.67 15.72
CA ASN A 18 -3.71 -9.13 14.37
C ASN A 18 -2.57 -8.20 13.88
N PHE A 19 -1.49 -8.06 14.66
CA PHE A 19 -0.46 -7.04 14.43
C PHE A 19 0.20 -7.17 13.06
N GLU A 20 0.53 -8.39 12.60
CA GLU A 20 1.15 -8.60 11.29
C GLU A 20 0.21 -8.23 10.12
N ALA A 21 -1.07 -8.56 10.23
CA ALA A 21 -2.06 -8.26 9.20
C ALA A 21 -2.32 -6.74 9.12
N GLU A 22 -2.33 -6.05 10.25
CA GLU A 22 -2.50 -4.60 10.32
C GLU A 22 -1.24 -3.83 9.90
N GLY A 23 -0.05 -4.34 10.26
CA GLY A 23 1.23 -3.83 9.78
C GLY A 23 1.32 -3.88 8.24
N LYS A 24 1.00 -5.03 7.63
CA LYS A 24 0.95 -5.18 6.17
C LYS A 24 -0.02 -4.19 5.51
N LYS A 25 -1.20 -3.97 6.10
CA LYS A 25 -2.17 -2.98 5.61
C LYS A 25 -1.65 -1.54 5.70
N LYS A 26 -1.02 -1.19 6.81
CA LYS A 26 -0.43 0.14 7.03
C LYS A 26 0.67 0.42 6.02
N SER A 27 1.55 -0.54 5.77
CA SER A 27 2.62 -0.44 4.77
C SER A 27 2.06 -0.25 3.36
N VAL A 28 1.08 -1.05 2.94
CA VAL A 28 0.44 -0.91 1.61
C VAL A 28 -0.25 0.45 1.46
N LYS A 29 -0.91 0.95 2.52
CA LYS A 29 -1.49 2.30 2.51
C LYS A 29 -0.43 3.40 2.35
N GLY A 30 0.69 3.29 3.07
CA GLY A 30 1.80 4.23 2.95
C GLY A 30 2.37 4.29 1.54
N LEU A 31 2.63 3.13 0.93
CA LEU A 31 3.10 3.04 -0.46
C LEU A 31 2.09 3.65 -1.45
N LEU A 32 0.80 3.37 -1.28
CA LEU A 32 -0.25 3.99 -2.11
C LEU A 32 -0.29 5.51 -1.96
N GLN A 33 -0.05 6.06 -0.78
CA GLN A 33 0.03 7.51 -0.58
C GLN A 33 1.23 8.11 -1.32
N GLN A 34 2.39 7.46 -1.27
CA GLN A 34 3.59 7.90 -2.00
C GLN A 34 3.37 7.86 -3.52
N LEU A 35 2.78 6.79 -4.04
CA LEU A 35 2.44 6.68 -5.46
C LEU A 35 1.44 7.74 -5.92
N ASN A 36 0.45 8.07 -5.09
CA ASN A 36 -0.50 9.15 -5.39
C ASN A 36 0.18 10.53 -5.40
N LYS A 37 1.09 10.82 -4.46
CA LYS A 37 1.90 12.04 -4.47
C LYS A 37 2.74 12.11 -5.75
N ARG A 38 3.41 11.01 -6.12
CA ARG A 38 4.21 10.93 -7.34
C ARG A 38 3.37 11.16 -8.59
N LYS A 39 2.16 10.59 -8.66
CA LYS A 39 1.20 10.84 -9.74
C LYS A 39 0.82 12.30 -9.86
N GLN A 40 0.60 13.01 -8.75
CA GLN A 40 0.31 14.44 -8.76
C GLN A 40 1.51 15.26 -9.25
N THR A 41 2.73 14.93 -8.83
CA THR A 41 3.95 15.58 -9.31
C THR A 41 4.13 15.38 -10.81
N LEU A 42 3.98 14.15 -11.32
CA LEU A 42 4.08 13.84 -12.75
C LEU A 42 3.05 14.60 -13.58
N LYS A 43 1.81 14.73 -13.09
CA LYS A 43 0.78 15.54 -13.75
C LYS A 43 1.18 17.00 -13.88
N LYS A 44 1.67 17.61 -12.79
CA LYS A 44 2.14 19.01 -12.81
C LYS A 44 3.32 19.19 -13.76
N GLN A 45 4.25 18.24 -13.78
CA GLN A 45 5.38 18.26 -14.72
C GLN A 45 4.89 18.17 -16.17
N LEU A 46 3.94 17.28 -16.46
CA LEU A 46 3.38 17.13 -17.80
C LEU A 46 2.68 18.41 -18.31
N GLU A 47 2.03 19.16 -17.43
CA GLU A 47 1.36 20.42 -17.76
C GLU A 47 2.37 21.52 -18.13
N LEU A 48 3.50 21.57 -17.43
CA LEU A 48 4.55 22.57 -17.63
C LEU A 48 5.53 22.20 -18.75
N GLU A 49 5.61 20.92 -19.11
CA GLU A 49 6.61 20.43 -20.06
C GLU A 49 6.29 20.84 -21.50
N LEU A 50 7.26 21.43 -22.19
CA LEU A 50 7.11 21.89 -23.59
C LEU A 50 7.72 20.88 -24.58
N GLU A 51 8.68 20.07 -24.13
CA GLU A 51 9.36 19.14 -25.01
C GLU A 51 8.52 17.88 -25.29
N LYS A 52 8.29 17.59 -26.58
CA LYS A 52 7.45 16.46 -27.01
C LYS A 52 8.00 15.08 -26.62
N LYS A 53 9.33 14.92 -26.57
CA LYS A 53 9.98 13.66 -26.17
C LYS A 53 9.76 13.40 -24.68
N VAL A 54 10.11 14.37 -23.85
CA VAL A 54 9.92 14.33 -22.38
C VAL A 54 8.45 14.16 -22.02
N LYS A 55 7.52 14.79 -22.76
CA LYS A 55 6.07 14.57 -22.60
C LYS A 55 5.62 13.14 -22.83
N LYS A 56 6.26 12.39 -23.73
CA LYS A 56 5.93 10.96 -23.95
C LYS A 56 6.39 10.12 -22.77
N GLU A 57 7.63 10.32 -22.34
CA GLU A 57 8.21 9.62 -21.18
C GLU A 57 7.38 9.89 -19.91
N LEU A 58 7.02 11.13 -19.64
CA LEU A 58 6.16 11.50 -18.50
C LEU A 58 4.76 10.86 -18.56
N LYS A 59 4.22 10.60 -19.76
CA LYS A 59 2.94 9.88 -19.91
C LYS A 59 3.12 8.40 -19.60
N GLU A 60 4.18 7.78 -20.11
CA GLU A 60 4.51 6.38 -19.82
C GLU A 60 4.71 6.18 -18.31
N ASP A 61 5.45 7.06 -17.65
CA ASP A 61 5.62 7.06 -16.19
C ASP A 61 4.29 7.20 -15.45
N LEU A 62 3.39 8.08 -15.92
CA LEU A 62 2.08 8.27 -15.32
C LEU A 62 1.20 7.02 -15.46
N GLU A 63 1.28 6.32 -16.58
CA GLU A 63 0.60 5.04 -16.82
C GLU A 63 1.13 3.94 -15.89
N ILE A 64 2.46 3.80 -15.78
CA ILE A 64 3.11 2.85 -14.86
C ILE A 64 2.65 3.10 -13.42
N VAL A 65 2.74 4.34 -12.95
CA VAL A 65 2.30 4.72 -11.59
C VAL A 65 0.81 4.42 -11.40
N SER A 66 -0.02 4.63 -12.42
CA SER A 66 -1.45 4.34 -12.36
C SER A 66 -1.75 2.84 -12.27
N LEU A 67 -1.01 2.01 -13.00
CA LEU A 67 -1.09 0.55 -12.92
C LEU A 67 -0.68 0.03 -11.54
N GLU A 68 0.42 0.55 -10.99
CA GLU A 68 0.89 0.16 -9.65
C GLU A 68 -0.08 0.57 -8.55
N ILE A 69 -0.72 1.74 -8.65
CA ILE A 69 -1.82 2.13 -7.74
C ILE A 69 -2.99 1.14 -7.84
N LYS A 70 -3.37 0.70 -9.05
CA LYS A 70 -4.45 -0.28 -9.25
C LYS A 70 -4.11 -1.62 -8.60
N LYS A 71 -2.89 -2.12 -8.81
CA LYS A 71 -2.39 -3.35 -8.17
C LYS A 71 -2.37 -3.22 -6.65
N GLY A 72 -1.84 -2.12 -6.11
CA GLY A 72 -1.79 -1.86 -4.67
C GLY A 72 -3.17 -1.81 -4.03
N LYS A 73 -4.17 -1.20 -4.69
CA LYS A 73 -5.57 -1.22 -4.25
C LYS A 73 -6.16 -2.64 -4.22
N ALA A 74 -5.88 -3.46 -5.23
CA ALA A 74 -6.35 -4.85 -5.27
C ALA A 74 -5.73 -5.69 -4.15
N ILE A 75 -4.44 -5.51 -3.86
CA ILE A 75 -3.76 -6.16 -2.73
C ILE A 75 -4.39 -5.73 -1.41
N LEU A 76 -4.63 -4.43 -1.23
CA LEU A 76 -5.26 -3.90 -0.03
C LEU A 76 -6.67 -4.48 0.17
N TYR A 77 -7.46 -4.59 -0.92
CA TYR A 77 -8.77 -5.22 -0.88
C TYR A 77 -8.70 -6.69 -0.47
N LYS A 78 -7.76 -7.47 -1.01
CA LYS A 78 -7.54 -8.87 -0.59
C LYS A 78 -7.19 -8.97 0.90
N LEU A 79 -6.36 -8.07 1.42
CA LEU A 79 -6.02 -8.01 2.85
C LEU A 79 -7.23 -7.66 3.74
N TYR A 80 -8.19 -6.87 3.23
CA TYR A 80 -9.45 -6.60 3.92
C TYR A 80 -10.42 -7.78 3.83
N ALA A 81 -10.55 -8.41 2.67
CA ALA A 81 -11.42 -9.57 2.46
C ALA A 81 -10.98 -10.78 3.31
N LYS A 82 -9.67 -10.99 3.47
CA LYS A 82 -9.13 -12.05 4.35
C LYS A 82 -9.55 -11.87 5.81
N LYS A 83 -9.59 -10.63 6.31
CA LYS A 83 -10.06 -10.30 7.67
C LYS A 83 -11.57 -10.57 7.88
N ARG A 84 -12.38 -10.70 6.82
CA ARG A 84 -13.81 -11.06 6.91
C ARG A 84 -14.07 -12.57 6.95
N LYS A 85 -13.12 -13.40 6.47
CA LYS A 85 -13.26 -14.88 6.48
C LYS A 85 -12.73 -15.54 7.75
N GLU A 86 -11.99 -14.79 8.58
CA GLU A 86 -11.42 -15.24 9.86
C GLU A 86 -12.25 -14.76 11.08
N LYS A 87 -13.41 -14.13 10.86
CA LYS A 87 -14.41 -13.80 11.89
C LYS A 87 -15.54 -14.80 11.85
#